data_AF-A0A392RDM8-F1
#
_entry.id   AF-A0A392RDM8-F1
#
_cell.length_a   1.000
_cell.length_b   1.000
_cell.length_c   1.000
_cell.angle_alpha   90.00
_cell.angle_beta   90.00
_cell.angle_gamma   90.00
#
_symmetry.space_group_name_H-M   'P 1'
#
loop_
_entity.id
_entity.type
_entity.pdbx_description
1 polymer ?
#
loop_
_entity_poly.entity_id
_entity_poly.type
_entity_poly.pdbx_seq_one_letter_code
_entity_poly.pdbx_strand_id
1 'polypeptide(L)' 'VQAYAAVKFADACLRALKGEANVIQCAYVDSQVTELPFFASKVRLGRDGVEEFLPLGPLSDYE' A
#
# COMPACT_ATOMS: atom_id res chain seq x y z
N VAL A 1 -3.26 11.63 17.16
CA VAL A 1 -1.80 11.53 16.89
C VAL A 1 -1.60 11.00 15.47
N GLN A 2 -1.56 11.88 14.46
CA GLN A 2 -1.43 11.48 13.05
C GLN A 2 0.03 11.27 12.63
N ALA A 3 0.96 11.95 13.31
CA ALA A 3 2.40 11.90 13.01
C ALA A 3 2.99 10.48 13.10
N TYR A 4 2.55 9.65 14.06
CA TYR A 4 3.08 8.30 14.20
C TYR A 4 2.74 7.39 12.99
N ALA A 5 1.52 7.47 12.48
CA ALA A 5 1.11 6.73 11.29
C ALA A 5 1.87 7.21 10.04
N ALA A 6 2.02 8.54 9.90
CA ALA A 6 2.80 9.13 8.82
C ALA A 6 4.28 8.69 8.86
N VAL A 7 4.91 8.68 10.04
CA VAL A 7 6.30 8.22 10.21
C VAL A 7 6.44 6.75 9.84
N LYS A 8 5.50 5.88 10.24
CA LYS A 8 5.51 4.46 9.86
C LYS A 8 5.42 4.26 8.35
N PHE A 9 4.53 4.99 7.69
CA PHE A 9 4.38 4.89 6.25
C PHE A 9 5.61 5.42 5.52
N ALA A 10 6.14 6.58 5.94
CA ALA A 10 7.36 7.15 5.37
C ALA A 10 8.57 6.21 5.54
N ASP A 11 8.75 5.60 6.71
CA ASP A 11 9.78 4.60 6.95
C ASP A 11 9.64 3.38 6.02
N ALA A 12 8.41 2.89 5.82
CA ALA A 12 8.16 1.82 4.86
C ALA A 12 8.57 2.21 3.43
N CYS A 13 8.22 3.42 2.97
CA CYS A 13 8.69 3.92 1.68
C CYS A 13 10.23 3.95 1.59
N LEU A 14 10.92 4.43 2.63
CA LEU A 14 12.38 4.46 2.65
C LEU A 14 13.01 3.06 2.61
N ARG A 15 12.44 2.09 3.33
CA ARG A 15 12.88 0.69 3.31
C ARG A 15 12.69 0.06 1.92
N ALA A 16 11.54 0.30 1.30
CA ALA A 16 11.25 -0.14 -0.06
C ALA A 16 12.23 0.45 -1.09
N LEU A 17 12.51 1.75 -1.01
CA LEU A 17 13.51 2.44 -1.85
C LEU A 17 14.92 1.88 -1.69
N LYS A 18 15.28 1.45 -0.47
CA LYS A 18 16.56 0.78 -0.19
C LYS A 18 16.63 -0.64 -0.79
N GLY A 19 15.52 -1.17 -1.29
CA GLY A 19 15.42 -2.51 -1.86
C GLY A 19 15.10 -3.60 -0.84
N GLU A 20 14.50 -3.24 0.29
CA GLU A 20 13.91 -4.23 1.19
C GLU A 20 12.75 -4.93 0.47
N ALA A 21 12.79 -6.26 0.45
CA ALA A 21 11.73 -7.06 -0.17
C ALA A 21 10.49 -7.13 0.73
N ASN A 22 9.32 -7.32 0.12
CA ASN A 22 8.06 -7.56 0.82
C ASN A 22 7.63 -6.42 1.75
N VAL A 23 7.95 -5.17 1.43
CA VAL A 23 7.41 -4.02 2.15
C VAL A 23 5.96 -3.79 1.71
N ILE A 24 5.02 -4.22 2.54
CA ILE A 24 3.58 -4.12 2.26
C ILE A 24 2.95 -3.07 3.16
N GLN A 25 2.16 -2.18 2.58
CA GLN A 25 1.38 -1.15 3.29
C GLN A 25 0.01 -0.98 2.64
N CYS A 26 -0.97 -0.49 3.40
CA CYS A 26 -2.22 -0.01 2.83
C CYS A 26 -2.06 1.48 2.45
N ALA A 27 -2.36 1.82 1.21
CA ALA A 27 -2.26 3.19 0.72
C ALA A 27 -3.41 3.52 -0.25
N TYR A 28 -3.89 4.76 -0.21
CA TYR A 28 -4.82 5.29 -1.21
C TYR A 28 -3.99 5.83 -2.38
N VAL A 29 -4.04 5.11 -3.50
CA VAL A 29 -3.22 5.37 -4.68
C VAL A 29 -4.06 5.19 -5.94
N ASP A 30 -3.53 5.64 -7.08
CA ASP A 30 -4.05 5.27 -8.38
C ASP A 30 -3.98 3.74 -8.48
N SER A 31 -5.15 3.10 -8.56
CA SER A 31 -5.30 1.68 -8.30
C SER A 31 -6.19 1.05 -9.35
N GLN A 32 -5.85 -0.17 -9.74
CA GLN A 32 -6.61 -0.99 -10.69
C GLN A 32 -7.38 -2.12 -9.98
N VAL A 33 -7.47 -2.08 -8.63
CA VAL A 33 -8.15 -3.11 -7.83
C VAL A 33 -9.67 -3.03 -7.95
N THR A 34 -10.20 -1.84 -8.27
CA THR A 34 -11.62 -1.60 -8.53
C THR A 34 -11.76 -0.78 -9.82
N GLU A 35 -12.99 -0.55 -10.27
CA GLU A 35 -13.32 0.32 -11.41
C GLU A 35 -13.06 1.81 -11.14
N LEU A 36 -12.80 2.18 -9.88
CA LEU A 36 -12.50 3.55 -9.48
C LEU A 36 -11.03 3.88 -9.79
N PRO A 37 -10.72 5.12 -10.21
CA PRO A 37 -9.35 5.51 -10.54
C PRO A 37 -8.41 5.51 -9.34
N PHE A 38 -8.94 5.63 -8.12
CA PHE A 38 -8.15 5.62 -6.89
C PHE A 38 -8.85 4.76 -5.84
N PHE A 39 -8.09 3.90 -5.18
CA PHE A 39 -8.62 3.01 -4.15
C PHE A 39 -7.58 2.68 -3.08
N ALA A 40 -8.02 2.55 -1.83
CA ALA A 40 -7.16 2.16 -0.72
C ALA A 40 -7.09 0.64 -0.63
N SER A 41 -5.92 0.07 -0.88
CA SER A 41 -5.71 -1.38 -0.83
C SER A 41 -4.29 -1.69 -0.37
N LYS A 42 -4.00 -2.98 -0.15
CA LYS A 42 -2.65 -3.43 0.16
C LYS A 42 -1.78 -3.32 -1.09
N VAL A 43 -0.67 -2.62 -0.99
CA VAL A 43 0.31 -2.47 -2.06
C VAL A 43 1.67 -2.96 -1.59
N ARG A 44 2.41 -3.60 -2.51
CA ARG A 44 3.84 -3.88 -2.32
C ARG A 44 4.62 -2.68 -2.81
N LEU A 45 5.41 -2.10 -1.91
CA LEU A 45 6.34 -1.04 -2.22
C LEU A 45 7.69 -1.65 -2.59
N GLY A 46 8.35 -1.06 -3.57
CA GLY A 46 9.74 -1.32 -3.86
C GLY A 46 10.47 -0.07 -4.36
N ARG A 47 11.41 -0.22 -5.28
CA ARG A 47 12.38 0.84 -5.59
C ARG A 47 11.79 2.01 -6.37
N ASP A 48 10.74 1.73 -7.15
CA ASP A 48 10.09 2.71 -8.02
C ASP A 48 8.68 3.08 -7.50
N GLY A 49 8.41 2.85 -6.21
CA GLY A 49 7.11 3.11 -5.58
C GLY A 49 6.25 1.86 -5.47
N VAL A 50 5.01 1.90 -5.97
CA VAL A 50 4.11 0.74 -5.94
C VAL A 50 4.49 -0.23 -7.05
N GLU A 51 4.98 -1.42 -6.67
CA GLU A 51 5.36 -2.48 -7.61
C GLU A 51 4.22 -3.46 -7.89
N GLU A 52 3.33 -3.68 -6.92
CA GLU A 52 2.23 -4.63 -7.06
C GLU A 52 1.03 -4.21 -6.21
N PHE A 53 -0.18 -4.32 -6.77
CA PHE A 53 -1.44 -4.22 -6.03
C PHE A 53 -1.86 -5.62 -5.57
N LEU A 54 -1.99 -5.80 -4.26
CA LEU A 54 -2.42 -7.08 -3.70
C LEU A 54 -3.95 -7.17 -3.70
N PRO A 55 -4.51 -8.37 -3.92
CA PRO A 55 -5.96 -8.55 -3.89
C PRO A 55 -6.52 -8.23 -2.50
N LEU A 56 -7.78 -7.77 -2.47
CA LEU A 56 -8.49 -7.46 -1.21
C LEU A 56 -8.60 -8.69 -0.29
N GLY A 57 -8.63 -9.89 -0.89
CA GLY A 57 -8.81 -11.15 -0.18
C GLY A 57 -10.28 -11.47 0.01
N PRO A 58 -10.62 -12.46 0.84
CA PRO A 58 -12.01 -12.79 1.15
C PRO A 58 -12.63 -11.65 1.96
N LEU A 59 -13.75 -11.11 1.47
CA LEU A 59 -14.57 -10.11 2.15
C LEU A 59 -15.81 -10.78 2.72
N SER A 60 -16.24 -10.34 3.90
CA SER A 60 -17.53 -10.74 4.48
C SER A 60 -18.68 -9.96 3.86
N ASP A 61 -19.93 -10.38 4.09
CA ASP A 61 -21.13 -9.66 3.59
C ASP A 61 -21.27 -8.22 4.16
N TYR A 62 -20.53 -7.89 5.23
CA TYR A 62 -20.52 -6.57 5.87
C TYR A 62 -19.42 -5.63 5.32
N GLU A 63 -18.46 -6.17 4.58
CA GLU A 63 -17.31 -5.44 3.99
C GLU A 63 -17.53 -5.17 2.50
#